data_AF-X1PEY0-F1
#
_entry.id   AF-X1PEY0-F1
#
_cell.length_a   1.000
_cell.length_b   1.000
_cell.length_c   1.000
_cell.angle_alpha   90.00
_cell.angle_beta   90.00
_cell.angle_gamma   90.00
#
_symmetry.space_group_name_H-M   'P 1'
#
loop_
_entity.id
_entity.type
_entity.pdbx_description
1 polymer ?
#
loop_
_entity_poly.entity_id
_entity_poly.type
_entity_poly.pdbx_seq_one_letter_code
_entity_poly.pdbx_strand_id
1 'polypeptide(L)' 'MYYTAEQWNKEHDIEREPYPRGIADIFVAKHRNGPLGQIKLRFLSRIVKFDNVEAEPILTS' A
#
# COMPACT_ATOMS: atom_id res chain seq x y z
N MET A 1 -2.82 -11.92 -9.65
CA MET A 1 -2.61 -12.94 -8.60
C MET A 1 -3.15 -12.37 -7.30
N TYR A 2 -3.87 -13.16 -6.50
CA TYR A 2 -4.28 -12.79 -5.15
C TYR A 2 -3.45 -13.61 -4.18
N TYR A 3 -2.69 -12.94 -3.30
CA TYR A 3 -1.90 -13.60 -2.28
C TYR A 3 -2.65 -13.57 -0.96
N THR A 4 -2.77 -14.71 -0.28
CA THR A 4 -3.20 -14.74 1.12
C THR A 4 -2.04 -14.31 2.02
N ALA A 5 -2.36 -13.85 3.24
CA ALA A 5 -1.33 -13.52 4.22
C ALA A 5 -0.42 -14.73 4.52
N GLU A 6 -0.97 -15.95 4.52
CA GLU A 6 -0.19 -17.18 4.75
C GLU A 6 0.78 -17.49 3.61
N GLN A 7 0.39 -17.22 2.36
CA GLN A 7 1.28 -17.39 1.21
C GLN A 7 2.39 -16.33 1.23
N TRP A 8 2.04 -15.08 1.54
CA TRP A 8 2.99 -13.98 1.66
C TRP A 8 4.06 -14.27 2.71
N ASN A 9 3.65 -14.72 3.90
CA ASN A 9 4.56 -15.02 5.01
C ASN A 9 5.54 -16.17 4.75
N LYS A 10 5.32 -16.99 3.70
CA LYS A 10 6.27 -18.03 3.29
C LYS A 10 7.43 -17.48 2.46
N GLU A 11 7.19 -16.37 1.76
CA GLU A 11 8.12 -15.78 0.80
C GLU A 11 8.79 -14.52 1.36
N HIS A 12 8.19 -13.87 2.37
CA HIS A 12 8.64 -12.62 2.96
C HIS A 12 8.94 -12.75 4.46
N ASP A 13 9.98 -12.02 4.91
CA ASP A 13 10.25 -11.82 6.33
C ASP A 13 9.17 -10.91 6.93
N ILE A 14 8.36 -11.45 7.85
CA ILE A 14 7.19 -10.79 8.43
C ILE A 14 7.56 -9.51 9.20
N GLU A 15 8.74 -9.47 9.83
CA GLU A 15 9.16 -8.31 10.62
C GLU A 15 9.56 -7.13 9.72
N ARG A 16 10.08 -7.43 8.52
CA ARG A 16 10.56 -6.41 7.58
C ARG A 16 9.51 -6.03 6.54
N GLU A 17 8.72 -7.01 6.10
CA GLU A 17 7.77 -6.90 5.00
C GLU A 17 6.43 -7.57 5.36
N PRO A 18 5.67 -6.98 6.29
CA PRO A 18 4.37 -7.51 6.66
C PRO A 18 3.41 -7.49 5.46
N TYR A 19 2.50 -8.46 5.43
CA TYR A 19 1.47 -8.52 4.39
C TYR A 19 0.69 -7.19 4.30
N PRO A 20 0.69 -6.48 3.15
CA PRO A 20 0.20 -5.10 3.03
C PRO A 20 -1.33 -5.02 2.94
N ARG A 21 -2.00 -5.54 3.97
CA ARG A 21 -3.47 -5.63 4.01
C ARG A 21 -4.09 -4.24 3.92
N GLY A 22 -4.90 -4.04 2.89
CA GLY A 22 -5.64 -2.79 2.69
C GLY A 22 -4.75 -1.62 2.24
N ILE A 23 -3.51 -1.88 1.81
CA ILE A 23 -2.69 -0.91 1.10
C ILE A 23 -2.77 -1.22 -0.40
N ALA A 24 -2.99 -0.19 -1.20
CA ALA A 24 -3.02 -0.27 -2.65
C ALA A 24 -1.86 0.54 -3.24
N ASP A 25 -1.13 -0.09 -4.14
CA ASP A 25 -0.13 0.58 -4.99
C ASP A 25 -0.80 1.16 -6.23
N ILE A 26 -0.79 2.49 -6.36
CA ILE A 26 -1.33 3.21 -7.50
C ILE A 26 -0.17 3.71 -8.36
N PHE A 27 -0.13 3.28 -9.62
CA PHE A 27 0.90 3.67 -10.57
C PHE A 27 0.39 4.76 -11.51
N VAL A 28 1.02 5.92 -11.45
CA VAL A 28 0.83 7.00 -12.44
C VAL A 28 1.73 6.69 -13.62
N ALA A 29 1.25 5.81 -14.52
CA ALA A 29 2.02 5.34 -15.67
C ALA A 29 2.08 6.37 -16.82
N LYS A 30 1.11 7.29 -16.88
CA LYS A 30 1.08 8.39 -17.85
C LYS A 30 0.57 9.68 -17.19
N HIS A 31 1.33 10.76 -17.36
CA HIS A 31 0.95 12.08 -16.89
C HIS A 31 1.50 13.13 -17.86
N ARG A 32 0.61 13.88 -18.55
CA ARG A 32 0.99 14.77 -19.67
C ARG A 32 1.93 15.91 -19.24
N ASN A 33 1.64 16.51 -18.08
CA ASN A 33 2.25 17.77 -17.64
C ASN A 33 2.90 17.63 -16.25
N GLY A 34 3.48 16.47 -15.94
CA GLY A 34 3.94 16.20 -14.59
C GLY A 34 4.47 14.80 -14.43
N PRO A 35 4.95 14.48 -13.21
CA PRO A 35 5.75 13.30 -13.00
C PRO A 35 4.91 12.02 -13.10
N LEU A 36 5.55 10.98 -13.62
CA LEU A 36 5.13 9.61 -13.38
C LEU A 36 5.50 9.23 -11.95
N GLY A 37 4.91 8.16 -11.43
CA GLY A 37 5.28 7.69 -10.10
C GLY A 37 4.38 6.60 -9.56
N GLN A 38 4.60 6.30 -8.28
CA GLN A 38 3.82 5.35 -7.51
C GLN A 38 3.40 6.03 -6.21
N ILE A 39 2.15 5.84 -5.82
CA ILE A 39 1.60 6.30 -4.55
C ILE A 39 0.90 5.14 -3.85
N LYS A 40 1.13 5.03 -2.54
CA LYS A 40 0.43 4.08 -1.67
C LYS A 40 -0.79 4.76 -1.07
N LEU A 41 -1.95 4.14 -1.23
CA LEU A 41 -3.22 4.58 -0.63
C LEU A 41 -3.83 3.46 0.19
N ARG A 42 -4.70 3.81 1.14
CA ARG A 42 -5.46 2.81 1.89
C ARG A 42 -6.72 2.45 1.11
N PHE A 43 -6.98 1.16 0.91
CA PHE A 43 -8.19 0.68 0.24
C PHE A 43 -9.20 0.11 1.25
N LEU A 44 -10.33 0.79 1.40
CA LEU A 44 -11.43 0.42 2.27
C LEU A 44 -12.41 -0.48 1.49
N SER A 45 -12.15 -1.77 1.47
CA SER A 45 -12.90 -2.75 0.66
C SER A 45 -14.42 -2.78 0.93
N ARG A 46 -14.84 -2.48 2.17
CA ARG A 46 -16.26 -2.46 2.56
C ARG A 46 -17.09 -1.40 1.82
N ILE A 47 -16.47 -0.29 1.45
CA ILE A 47 -17.14 0.85 0.78
C ILE A 47 -16.50 1.21 -0.56
N VAL A 48 -15.54 0.40 -1.03
CA VAL A 48 -14.81 0.59 -2.30
C VAL A 48 -14.23 2.01 -2.41
N LYS A 49 -13.54 2.47 -1.35
CA LYS A 49 -12.96 3.81 -1.27
C LYS A 49 -11.43 3.74 -1.11
N PHE A 50 -10.73 4.64 -1.80
CA PHE A 50 -9.33 4.95 -1.50
C PHE A 50 -9.26 6.12 -0.52
N ASP A 51 -8.43 5.96 0.51
CA ASP A 51 -8.13 7.00 1.50
C ASP A 51 -6.63 7.26 1.56
N ASN A 52 -6.27 8.42 2.09
CA ASN A 52 -4.87 8.73 2.32
C ASN A 52 -4.31 7.76 3.37
N VAL A 53 -3.08 7.31 3.15
CA VAL A 53 -2.30 6.75 4.25
C VAL A 53 -1.98 7.93 5.17
N GLU A 54 -2.64 8.04 6.32
CA GLU A 54 -2.19 8.97 7.35
C GLU A 54 -0.71 8.70 7.59
N ALA A 55 0.12 9.74 7.48
CA ALA A 55 1.49 9.63 7.92
C ALA A 55 1.43 9.22 9.40
N GLU A 56 2.05 8.08 9.75
CA GLU A 56 2.37 7.79 11.14
C GLU A 56 2.93 9.08 11.75
N PRO A 57 2.30 9.66 12.79
CA PRO A 57 2.92 10.78 13.47
C PRO A 57 4.27 10.24 13.96
N ILE A 58 5.36 10.76 13.41
CA ILE A 58 6.69 10.50 13.93
C ILE A 58 6.64 10.86 15.42
N LEU A 59 6.56 9.84 16.28
CA LEU A 59 6.72 10.00 17.71
C LEU A 59 8.18 10.44 17.90
N THR A 60 8.39 11.75 17.84
CA THR A 60 9.69 12.37 18.12
C THR A 60 9.87 12.22 19.63
N SER A 61 10.71 11.27 20.03
CA SER A 61 11.27 11.19 21.38
C SER A 61 12.34 12.26 21.57
#